data_AF-A0A6P2TE90-F1
#
_entry.id   AF-A0A6P2TE90-F1
#
_cell.length_a   1.000
_cell.length_b   1.000
_cell.length_c   1.000
_cell.angle_alpha   90.00
_cell.angle_beta   90.00
_cell.angle_gamma   90.00
#
_symmetry.space_group_name_H-M   'P 1'
#
loop_
_entity.id
_entity.type
_entity.pdbx_description
1 polymer ?
#
loop_
_entity_poly.entity_id
_entity_poly.type
_entity_poly.pdbx_seq_one_letter_code
_entity_poly.pdbx_strand_id
1 'polypeptide(L)'
;MARHQVKSFKVSIGRSGESVRVEIETEIKKPYKFELTPDVHYPTVQDVEGKLKAALTHCVDTYEKIDISVFKDRSYVSINVKDFIDTRFSGKAV
;
A
#
# COMPACT_ATOMS: atom_id res chain seq x y z
N MET A 1 8.13 -0.28 -13.00
CA MET A 1 7.54 0.85 -12.27
C MET A 1 6.41 1.37 -13.13
N ALA A 2 5.19 0.94 -12.82
CA ALA A 2 3.98 1.27 -13.56
C ALA A 2 3.11 2.14 -12.66
N ARG A 3 2.74 3.32 -13.18
CA ARG A 3 1.98 4.32 -12.43
C ARG A 3 0.50 4.14 -12.68
N HIS A 4 -0.26 3.92 -11.62
CA HIS A 4 -1.68 3.65 -11.68
C HIS A 4 -2.48 4.70 -10.93
N GLN A 5 -3.59 5.13 -11.51
CA GLN A 5 -4.53 6.04 -10.88
C GLN A 5 -5.37 5.26 -9.86
N VAL A 6 -5.39 5.71 -8.62
CA VAL A 6 -6.21 5.10 -7.57
C VAL A 6 -7.66 5.55 -7.77
N LYS A 7 -8.59 4.58 -7.83
CA LYS A 7 -10.03 4.84 -7.85
C LYS A 7 -10.66 4.68 -6.48
N SER A 8 -10.29 3.62 -5.79
CA SER A 8 -10.76 3.33 -4.44
C SER A 8 -9.69 2.51 -3.72
N PHE A 9 -9.75 2.49 -2.39
CA PHE A 9 -8.87 1.65 -1.59
C PHE A 9 -9.54 1.21 -0.30
N LYS A 10 -9.01 0.14 0.28
CA LYS A 10 -9.36 -0.35 1.60
C LYS A 10 -8.08 -0.70 2.35
N VAL A 11 -7.91 -0.08 3.51
CA VAL A 11 -6.79 -0.36 4.42
C VAL A 11 -7.40 -0.78 5.75
N SER A 12 -7.01 -1.95 6.24
CA SER A 12 -7.50 -2.50 7.51
C SER A 12 -6.43 -3.35 8.17
N ILE A 13 -6.36 -3.31 9.50
CA ILE A 13 -5.51 -4.21 10.27
C ILE A 13 -6.04 -5.65 10.12
N GLY A 14 -5.12 -6.59 9.86
CA GLY A 14 -5.40 -8.02 9.74
C GLY A 14 -5.96 -8.60 11.05
N ARG A 15 -6.64 -9.75 10.97
CA ARG A 15 -7.32 -10.36 12.13
C ARG A 15 -6.38 -10.69 13.31
N SER A 16 -5.10 -10.92 13.05
CA SER A 16 -4.11 -11.18 14.10
C SER A 16 -3.51 -9.91 14.70
N GLY A 17 -3.76 -8.73 14.13
CA GLY A 17 -3.14 -7.48 14.58
C GLY A 17 -1.67 -7.32 14.17
N GLU A 18 -1.11 -8.28 13.44
CA GLU A 18 0.33 -8.31 13.08
C GLU A 18 0.61 -7.78 11.66
N SER A 19 -0.45 -7.60 10.86
CA SER A 19 -0.35 -7.17 9.47
C SER A 19 -1.40 -6.11 9.14
N VAL A 20 -1.14 -5.35 8.09
CA VAL A 20 -2.09 -4.42 7.46
C VAL A 20 -2.46 -4.98 6.09
N ARG A 21 -3.75 -5.18 5.88
CA ARG A 21 -4.31 -5.57 4.59
C ARG A 21 -4.66 -4.32 3.80
N VAL A 22 -4.15 -4.26 2.58
CA VAL A 22 -4.35 -3.15 1.66
C VAL A 22 -4.93 -3.70 0.37
N GLU A 23 -6.07 -3.14 -0.04
CA GLU A 23 -6.68 -3.38 -1.34
C GLU A 23 -6.74 -2.05 -2.07
N ILE A 24 -6.21 -2.00 -3.29
CA ILE A 24 -6.17 -0.78 -4.10
C ILE A 24 -6.81 -1.11 -5.45
N GLU A 25 -7.91 -0.43 -5.73
CA GLU A 25 -8.56 -0.45 -7.04
C GLU A 25 -7.98 0.67 -7.89
N THR A 26 -7.48 0.32 -9.07
CA THR A 26 -6.95 1.29 -10.02
C THR A 26 -7.76 1.29 -11.32
N GLU A 27 -7.31 1.99 -12.35
CA GLU A 27 -7.87 1.90 -13.69
C GLU A 27 -7.78 0.49 -14.31
N ILE A 28 -6.93 -0.37 -13.75
CA ILE A 28 -6.80 -1.76 -14.18
C ILE A 28 -7.94 -2.60 -13.58
N LYS A 29 -8.50 -3.51 -14.38
CA LYS A 29 -9.61 -4.41 -13.98
C LYS A 29 -9.37 -5.27 -12.74
N LYS A 30 -8.12 -5.46 -12.30
CA LYS A 30 -7.77 -6.34 -11.17
C LYS A 30 -7.25 -5.47 -10.01
N PRO A 31 -7.91 -5.50 -8.83
CA PRO A 31 -7.42 -4.80 -7.66
C PRO A 31 -6.09 -5.40 -7.18
N TYR A 32 -5.21 -4.53 -6.71
CA TYR A 32 -3.98 -4.90 -6.03
C TYR A 32 -4.29 -5.22 -4.58
N LYS A 33 -3.87 -6.39 -4.10
CA LYS A 33 -4.11 -6.86 -2.74
C LYS A 33 -2.80 -7.22 -2.08
N PHE A 34 -2.57 -6.66 -0.90
CA PHE A 34 -1.34 -6.80 -0.15
C PHE A 34 -1.62 -7.07 1.31
N GLU A 35 -0.75 -7.88 1.90
CA GLU A 35 -0.62 -8.01 3.35
C GLU A 35 0.77 -7.52 3.73
N LEU A 36 0.82 -6.40 4.46
CA LEU A 36 2.03 -5.68 4.82
C LEU A 36 2.31 -5.87 6.30
N THR A 37 3.56 -6.13 6.66
CA THR A 37 4.00 -6.19 8.05
C THR A 37 4.73 -4.91 8.43
N PRO A 38 4.70 -4.50 9.71
CA PRO A 38 5.56 -3.45 10.23
C PRO A 38 7.04 -3.67 9.88
N ASP A 39 7.79 -2.59 9.73
CA ASP A 39 9.22 -2.60 9.45
C ASP A 39 9.95 -1.57 10.34
N VAL A 40 11.25 -1.39 10.12
CA VAL A 40 12.07 -0.44 10.90
C VAL A 40 11.62 1.01 10.72
N HIS A 41 10.99 1.36 9.58
CA HIS A 41 10.50 2.71 9.28
C HIS A 41 9.07 2.94 9.80
N TYR A 42 8.27 1.89 9.89
CA TYR A 42 6.90 1.88 10.36
C TYR A 42 6.76 0.77 11.41
N PRO A 43 7.17 1.05 12.67
CA PRO A 43 7.37 0.02 13.69
C PRO A 43 6.06 -0.59 14.19
N THR A 44 4.92 0.06 13.96
CA THR A 44 3.60 -0.44 14.37
C THR A 44 2.66 -0.63 13.17
N VAL A 45 1.75 -1.60 13.29
CA VAL A 45 0.67 -1.77 12.30
C VAL A 45 -0.21 -0.52 12.17
N GLN A 46 -0.36 0.26 13.24
CA GLN A 46 -1.12 1.50 13.24
C GLN A 46 -0.42 2.60 12.43
N ASP A 47 0.91 2.69 12.52
CA ASP A 47 1.70 3.62 11.70
C ASP A 47 1.57 3.29 10.22
N VAL A 48 1.72 2.00 9.88
CA VAL A 48 1.54 1.51 8.50
C VAL A 48 0.12 1.84 8.01
N GLU A 49 -0.90 1.51 8.79
CA GLU A 49 -2.30 1.75 8.44
C GLU A 49 -2.59 3.24 8.24
N GLY A 50 -2.20 4.07 9.21
CA GLY A 50 -2.46 5.51 9.20
C GLY A 50 -1.77 6.23 8.04
N LYS A 51 -0.49 5.91 7.80
CA LYS A 51 0.26 6.48 6.67
C LYS A 51 -0.32 6.05 5.32
N LEU A 52 -0.64 4.77 5.14
CA LEU A 52 -1.23 4.29 3.90
C LEU A 52 -2.61 4.89 3.65
N LYS A 53 -3.45 5.00 4.69
CA LYS A 53 -4.74 5.69 4.58
C LYS A 53 -4.55 7.13 4.13
N ALA A 54 -3.65 7.89 4.77
CA ALA A 54 -3.40 9.27 4.41
C ALA A 54 -2.89 9.42 2.96
N ALA A 55 -1.92 8.60 2.56
CA ALA A 55 -1.35 8.64 1.22
C ALA A 55 -2.36 8.25 0.13
N LEU A 56 -3.09 7.15 0.32
CA LEU A 56 -4.09 6.70 -0.67
C LEU A 56 -5.30 7.63 -0.73
N THR A 57 -5.72 8.23 0.40
CA THR A 57 -6.76 9.28 0.40
C THR A 57 -6.30 10.45 -0.45
N HIS A 58 -5.06 10.92 -0.26
CA HIS A 58 -4.52 11.99 -1.07
C HIS A 58 -4.56 11.65 -2.57
N CYS A 59 -4.12 10.45 -2.97
CA CYS A 59 -4.15 10.05 -4.37
C CYS A 59 -5.56 10.00 -4.97
N VAL A 60 -6.56 9.59 -4.19
CA VAL A 60 -7.95 9.61 -4.63
C VAL A 60 -8.44 11.04 -4.81
N ASP A 61 -8.16 11.92 -3.85
CA ASP A 61 -8.63 13.31 -3.85
C ASP A 61 -7.96 14.17 -4.93
N THR A 62 -6.68 13.93 -5.20
CA THR A 62 -5.89 14.69 -6.19
C THR A 62 -5.79 14.02 -7.55
N TYR A 63 -6.40 12.84 -7.71
CA TYR A 63 -6.25 11.98 -8.89
C TYR A 63 -4.79 11.64 -9.23
N GLU A 64 -3.91 11.67 -8.23
CA GLU A 64 -2.51 11.35 -8.41
C GLU A 64 -2.29 9.85 -8.64
N LYS A 65 -1.28 9.54 -9.45
CA LYS A 65 -0.91 8.15 -9.75
C LYS A 65 0.10 7.65 -8.75
N ILE A 66 -0.07 6.41 -8.33
CA ILE A 66 0.84 5.71 -7.43
C ILE A 66 1.70 4.71 -8.20
N ASP A 67 2.93 4.49 -7.73
CA ASP A 67 3.74 3.38 -8.22
C ASP A 67 3.56 2.18 -7.29
N ILE A 68 3.09 1.07 -7.86
CA ILE A 68 2.96 -0.19 -7.16
C ILE A 68 3.91 -1.18 -7.83
N SER A 69 4.89 -1.67 -7.06
CA SER A 69 5.85 -2.66 -7.53
C SER A 69 5.92 -3.85 -6.56
N VAL A 70 5.65 -5.05 -7.10
CA VAL A 70 5.65 -6.31 -6.35
C VAL A 70 6.89 -7.11 -6.69
N PHE A 71 7.76 -7.32 -5.70
CA PHE A 71 8.99 -8.08 -5.83
C PHE A 71 8.79 -9.48 -5.23
N LYS A 72 8.29 -10.40 -6.05
CA LYS A 72 7.95 -11.78 -5.62
C LYS A 72 9.15 -12.52 -5.04
N ASP A 73 10.33 -12.39 -5.65
CA ASP A 73 11.56 -13.08 -5.22
C ASP A 73 12.03 -12.68 -3.82
N ARG A 74 11.59 -11.52 -3.34
CA ARG A 74 12.03 -10.96 -2.05
C ARG A 74 10.87 -10.75 -1.07
N SER A 75 9.64 -11.12 -1.42
CA SER A 75 8.43 -10.85 -0.62
C SER A 75 8.35 -9.39 -0.17
N TYR A 76 8.62 -8.45 -1.10
CA TYR A 76 8.50 -7.02 -0.86
C TYR A 76 7.44 -6.42 -1.77
N VAL A 77 6.70 -5.45 -1.22
CA VAL A 77 5.79 -4.59 -1.95
C VAL A 77 6.23 -3.15 -1.74
N SER A 78 6.50 -2.45 -2.85
CA SER A 78 6.76 -1.01 -2.83
C SER A 78 5.48 -0.30 -3.25
N ILE A 79 4.98 0.57 -2.37
CA ILE A 79 3.89 1.50 -2.68
C ILE A 79 4.52 2.88 -2.55
N ASN A 80 4.78 3.53 -3.68
CA ASN A 80 5.35 4.86 -3.68
C ASN A 80 4.28 5.88 -4.06
N VAL A 81 4.05 6.81 -3.14
CA VAL A 81 3.23 7.99 -3.32
C VAL A 81 4.15 9.19 -3.11
N LYS A 82 4.29 10.00 -4.15
CA LYS A 82 5.15 11.18 -4.14
C LYS A 82 4.83 12.04 -2.91
N ASP A 83 5.86 12.47 -2.19
CA ASP A 83 5.76 13.33 -0.99
C ASP A 83 5.05 12.72 0.24
N PHE A 84 4.54 11.48 0.17
CA PHE A 84 3.82 10.82 1.29
C PHE A 84 4.50 9.54 1.79
N ILE A 85 4.82 8.62 0.88
CA ILE A 85 5.39 7.30 1.19
C ILE A 85 6.39 6.96 0.09
N ASP A 86 7.68 6.88 0.46
CA ASP A 86 8.73 6.27 -0.36
C ASP A 86 9.38 5.14 0.43
N THR A 87 8.59 4.11 0.74
CA THR A 87 9.08 2.96 1.50
C THR A 87 8.76 1.65 0.82
N ARG A 88 9.54 0.64 1.20
CA ARG A 88 9.30 -0.76 0.85
C ARG A 88 8.72 -1.45 2.07
N PHE A 89 7.54 -2.02 1.91
CA PHE A 89 6.94 -2.85 2.94
C PHE A 89 7.32 -4.31 2.70
N SER A 90 7.78 -5.00 3.75
CA SER A 90 7.79 -6.46 3.80
C SER A 90 6.35 -6.95 3.71
N GLY A 91 6.03 -7.74 2.70
CA GLY A 91 4.65 -8.12 2.44
C GLY A 91 4.47 -9.03 1.24
N LYS A 92 3.34 -9.74 1.23
CA LYS A 92 3.00 -10.66 0.14
C LYS A 92 1.80 -10.12 -0.62
N ALA A 93 1.84 -10.24 -1.95
CA ALA A 93 0.67 -10.05 -2.78
C ALA A 93 -0.27 -11.24 -2.58
N VAL A 94 -1.55 -10.97 -2.34
CA VAL A 94 -2.59 -11.97 -2.00
C VAL A 94 -3.63 -12.06 -3.12
#